data_AF-A0A078B247-F1
#
_entry.id   AF-A0A078B247-F1
#
_cell.length_a   1.000
_cell.length_b   1.000
_cell.length_c   1.000
_cell.angle_alpha   90.00
_cell.angle_beta   90.00
_cell.angle_gamma   90.00
#
_symmetry.space_group_name_H-M   'P 1'
#
loop_
_entity.id
_entity.type
_entity.pdbx_description
1 polymer ?
#
loop_
_entity_poly.entity_id
_entity_poly.type
_entity_poly.pdbx_seq_one_letter_code
_entity_poly.pdbx_strand_id
1 'polypeptide(L)'
;MSQSFWKYVLAASAVLFQLSQAAFYDCITNLASLRSDADALELVKKAHAEKLKFSSQCLEIVLKKNFFKTGEYMIDEYYPKTSIDTEVIVRNVANDIKRNQDYLIFQVKKRELNNNFISVKPVIYWAQHTEDLLLMVRLHSQMDTPDCKQSFEREVIIEEDRIRVQAYCYESEDNIRIFDTDEVIFKKKIIPEKSTYEWRGDGKLILNLRKANAPSFWKYLLQDVKKEVKELQVWWEMRDRYIEQLEEYMMEENAKERLEQKASDL
;
A
#
# COMPACT_ATOMS: atom_id res chain seq x y z
N MET A 1 -42.54 -52.89 -32.87
CA MET A 1 -41.96 -51.52 -32.79
C MET A 1 -42.86 -50.70 -31.88
N SER A 2 -42.47 -50.10 -30.76
CA SER A 2 -41.19 -49.89 -30.10
C SER A 2 -41.51 -49.59 -28.63
N GLN A 3 -41.37 -50.58 -27.74
CA GLN A 3 -41.45 -50.38 -26.27
C GLN A 3 -40.06 -50.41 -25.61
N SER A 4 -38.98 -50.54 -26.40
CA SER A 4 -37.61 -50.61 -25.86
C SER A 4 -36.92 -49.24 -25.74
N PHE A 5 -37.49 -48.16 -26.29
CA PHE A 5 -36.82 -46.86 -26.33
C PHE A 5 -36.87 -46.09 -25.00
N TRP A 6 -37.89 -46.32 -24.16
CA TRP A 6 -38.04 -45.60 -22.89
C TRP A 6 -37.19 -46.14 -21.74
N LYS A 7 -36.65 -47.37 -21.86
CA LYS A 7 -35.74 -47.92 -20.84
C LYS A 7 -34.31 -47.39 -20.96
N TYR A 8 -33.93 -46.80 -22.09
CA TYR A 8 -32.59 -46.21 -22.27
C TYR A 8 -32.52 -44.73 -21.88
N VAL A 9 -33.64 -44.00 -21.88
CA VAL A 9 -33.68 -42.59 -21.48
C VAL A 9 -33.64 -42.42 -19.95
N LEU A 10 -34.10 -43.42 -19.20
CA LEU A 10 -34.06 -43.40 -17.72
C LEU A 10 -32.79 -44.04 -17.12
N ALA A 11 -31.95 -44.70 -17.92
CA ALA A 11 -30.65 -45.20 -17.47
C ALA A 11 -29.49 -44.23 -17.77
N ALA A 12 -29.69 -43.25 -18.64
CA ALA A 12 -28.69 -42.23 -18.98
C ALA A 12 -28.71 -41.00 -18.05
N SER A 13 -29.70 -40.89 -17.16
CA SER A 13 -29.79 -39.83 -16.14
C SER A 13 -29.18 -40.23 -14.79
N ALA A 14 -28.65 -41.45 -14.65
CA ALA A 14 -28.03 -41.97 -13.44
C ALA A 14 -26.54 -42.35 -13.64
N VAL A 15 -25.88 -41.82 -14.67
CA VAL A 15 -24.42 -41.88 -14.83
C VAL A 15 -23.84 -40.48 -14.62
N LEU A 16 -23.65 -40.18 -13.33
CA LEU A 16 -22.46 -39.53 -12.79
C LEU A 16 -22.06 -38.17 -13.40
N PHE A 17 -22.91 -37.16 -13.20
CA PHE A 17 -22.41 -35.83 -12.86
C PHE A 17 -22.00 -35.82 -11.37
N GLN A 18 -21.00 -36.63 -11.01
CA GLN A 18 -20.18 -36.34 -9.83
C GLN A 18 -19.01 -35.48 -10.31
N LEU A 19 -19.31 -34.22 -10.64
CA LEU A 19 -18.32 -33.17 -10.43
C LEU A 19 -18.15 -33.09 -8.91
N SER A 20 -17.27 -33.92 -8.35
CA SER A 20 -16.80 -33.72 -7.00
C SER A 20 -16.19 -32.32 -6.99
N GLN A 21 -16.90 -31.34 -6.41
CA GLN A 21 -16.24 -30.13 -5.96
C GLN A 21 -15.21 -30.63 -4.94
N ALA A 22 -13.95 -30.73 -5.38
CA ALA A 22 -12.88 -31.13 -4.49
C ALA A 22 -12.89 -30.13 -3.33
N ALA A 23 -13.19 -30.63 -2.13
CA ALA A 23 -13.31 -29.78 -0.96
C ALA A 23 -11.95 -29.12 -0.69
N PHE A 24 -11.98 -27.82 -0.40
CA PHE A 24 -10.78 -27.11 0.02
C PHE A 24 -10.49 -27.46 1.47
N TYR A 25 -9.21 -27.72 1.75
CA TYR A 25 -8.75 -27.90 3.11
C TYR A 25 -8.67 -26.54 3.81
N ASP A 26 -9.37 -26.41 4.93
CA ASP A 26 -9.35 -25.21 5.75
C ASP A 26 -8.06 -25.16 6.59
N CYS A 27 -7.02 -24.57 6.01
CA CYS A 27 -5.72 -24.40 6.67
C CYS A 27 -5.77 -23.50 7.89
N ILE A 28 -6.70 -22.53 7.94
CA ILE A 28 -6.80 -21.63 9.08
C ILE A 28 -7.25 -22.44 10.29
N THR A 29 -8.37 -23.14 10.19
CA THR A 29 -8.92 -23.90 11.33
C THR A 29 -8.02 -25.06 11.71
N ASN A 30 -7.50 -25.81 10.73
CA ASN A 30 -6.79 -27.06 11.01
C ASN A 30 -5.31 -26.86 11.37
N LEU A 31 -4.66 -25.78 10.93
CA LEU A 31 -3.24 -25.54 11.21
C LEU A 31 -3.01 -24.43 12.25
N ALA A 32 -3.97 -23.53 12.53
CA ALA A 32 -3.76 -22.42 13.47
C ALA A 32 -3.55 -22.88 14.92
N SER A 33 -4.14 -24.00 15.35
CA SER A 33 -4.01 -24.51 16.73
C SER A 33 -2.77 -25.37 16.96
N LEU A 34 -2.15 -25.88 15.89
CA LEU A 34 -1.00 -26.78 15.97
C LEU A 34 0.25 -26.06 16.45
N ARG A 35 1.04 -26.76 17.28
CA ARG A 35 2.31 -26.26 17.83
C ARG A 35 3.54 -26.95 17.26
N SER A 36 3.36 -28.05 16.53
CA SER A 36 4.41 -28.91 16.01
C SER A 36 4.32 -29.00 14.50
N ASP A 37 5.46 -28.83 13.83
CA ASP A 37 5.59 -29.04 12.38
C ASP A 37 5.34 -30.51 12.01
N ALA A 38 5.70 -31.46 12.87
CA ALA A 38 5.44 -32.88 12.62
C ALA A 38 3.94 -33.18 12.54
N ASP A 39 3.16 -32.64 13.48
CA ASP A 39 1.71 -32.83 13.54
C ASP A 39 1.03 -32.18 12.32
N ALA A 40 1.52 -30.99 11.94
CA ALA A 40 1.06 -30.30 10.73
C ALA A 40 1.36 -31.11 9.47
N LEU A 41 2.55 -31.69 9.37
CA LEU A 41 2.95 -32.52 8.23
C LEU A 41 2.06 -33.77 8.11
N GLU A 42 1.77 -34.44 9.21
CA GLU A 42 0.87 -35.60 9.22
C GLU A 42 -0.54 -35.24 8.76
N LEU A 43 -1.09 -34.12 9.27
CA LEU A 43 -2.41 -33.65 8.88
C LEU A 43 -2.48 -33.23 7.41
N VAL A 44 -1.46 -32.53 6.90
CA VAL A 44 -1.37 -32.14 5.49
C VAL A 44 -1.21 -33.37 4.60
N LYS A 45 -0.40 -34.36 4.99
CA LYS A 45 -0.29 -35.64 4.27
C LYS A 45 -1.62 -36.38 4.20
N LYS A 46 -2.34 -36.45 5.31
CA LYS A 46 -3.67 -37.07 5.39
C LYS A 46 -4.67 -36.35 4.47
N ALA A 47 -4.75 -35.03 4.55
CA ALA A 47 -5.61 -34.21 3.70
C ALA A 47 -5.27 -34.34 2.21
N HIS A 48 -3.98 -34.41 1.88
CA HIS A 48 -3.52 -34.65 0.51
C HIS A 48 -3.94 -36.05 0.01
N ALA A 49 -3.80 -37.09 0.85
CA ALA A 49 -4.25 -38.44 0.53
C ALA A 49 -5.78 -38.52 0.32
N GLU A 50 -6.53 -37.71 1.05
CA GLU A 50 -7.99 -37.52 0.89
C GLU A 50 -8.37 -36.66 -0.33
N LYS A 51 -7.39 -36.25 -1.15
CA LYS A 51 -7.55 -35.42 -2.36
C LYS A 51 -8.17 -34.04 -2.10
N LEU A 52 -7.99 -33.49 -0.89
CA LEU A 52 -8.37 -32.12 -0.59
C LEU A 52 -7.46 -31.13 -1.31
N LYS A 53 -8.00 -29.97 -1.67
CA LYS A 53 -7.24 -28.90 -2.33
C LYS A 53 -6.71 -27.89 -1.31
N PHE A 54 -5.47 -27.46 -1.47
CA PHE A 54 -4.86 -26.40 -0.67
C PHE A 54 -4.83 -25.10 -1.46
N SER A 55 -5.22 -24.00 -0.81
CA SER A 55 -5.05 -22.65 -1.36
C SER A 55 -3.61 -22.17 -1.21
N SER A 56 -3.25 -21.05 -1.84
CA SER A 56 -1.95 -20.39 -1.61
C SER A 56 -1.75 -19.97 -0.14
N GLN A 57 -2.84 -19.57 0.53
CA GLN A 57 -2.84 -19.15 1.94
C GLN A 57 -2.38 -20.26 2.88
N CYS A 58 -2.58 -21.53 2.51
CA CYS A 58 -2.10 -22.66 3.29
C CYS A 58 -0.58 -22.63 3.47
N LEU A 59 0.15 -22.41 2.37
CA LEU A 59 1.60 -22.32 2.40
C LEU A 59 2.06 -21.10 3.22
N GLU A 60 1.37 -19.96 3.09
CA GLU A 60 1.66 -18.77 3.90
C GLU A 60 1.54 -19.04 5.40
N ILE A 61 0.48 -19.73 5.85
CA ILE A 61 0.26 -20.07 7.26
C ILE A 61 1.35 -20.99 7.77
N VAL A 62 1.67 -22.03 7.00
CA VAL A 62 2.71 -23.01 7.31
C VAL A 62 4.07 -22.33 7.49
N LEU A 63 4.45 -21.46 6.55
CA LEU A 63 5.71 -20.72 6.62
C LEU A 63 5.73 -19.70 7.77
N LYS A 64 4.64 -18.96 8.01
CA LYS A 64 4.53 -18.01 9.13
C LYS A 64 4.64 -18.70 10.50
N LYS A 65 4.31 -19.99 10.58
CA LYS A 65 4.47 -20.83 11.78
C LYS A 65 5.83 -21.50 11.91
N ASN A 66 6.75 -21.28 10.98
CA ASN A 66 8.03 -21.98 10.89
C ASN A 66 7.88 -23.51 10.70
N PHE A 67 6.78 -23.95 10.08
CA PHE A 67 6.55 -25.37 9.77
C PHE A 67 7.22 -25.73 8.43
N PHE A 68 8.55 -25.61 8.40
CA PHE A 68 9.31 -25.70 7.15
C PHE A 68 9.25 -27.08 6.50
N LYS A 69 9.17 -28.17 7.26
CA LYS A 69 9.05 -29.52 6.69
C LYS A 69 7.70 -29.74 6.05
N THR A 70 6.64 -29.22 6.67
CA THR A 70 5.31 -29.19 6.06
C THR A 70 5.32 -28.36 4.78
N GLY A 71 5.98 -27.19 4.80
CA GLY A 71 6.10 -26.31 3.63
C GLY A 71 6.84 -26.99 2.47
N GLU A 72 7.98 -27.62 2.74
CA GLU A 72 8.77 -28.41 1.79
C GLU A 72 7.91 -29.49 1.13
N TYR A 73 7.20 -30.30 1.94
CA TYR A 73 6.29 -31.32 1.41
C TYR A 73 5.21 -30.72 0.50
N MET A 74 4.60 -29.60 0.88
CA MET A 74 3.57 -28.97 0.04
C MET A 74 4.15 -28.45 -1.28
N ILE A 75 5.35 -27.86 -1.25
CA ILE A 75 6.05 -27.31 -2.42
C ILE A 75 6.47 -28.43 -3.37
N ASP A 76 6.90 -29.58 -2.87
CA ASP A 76 7.42 -30.67 -3.70
C ASP A 76 6.33 -31.63 -4.18
N GLU A 77 5.32 -31.91 -3.35
CA GLU A 77 4.37 -32.99 -3.62
C GLU A 77 3.00 -32.51 -4.12
N TYR A 78 2.59 -31.29 -3.71
CA TYR A 78 1.27 -30.74 -4.02
C TYR A 78 1.31 -29.64 -5.08
N TYR A 79 1.99 -28.53 -4.80
CA TYR A 79 1.95 -27.33 -5.65
C TYR A 79 2.51 -27.48 -7.08
N PRO A 80 3.44 -28.41 -7.42
CA PRO A 80 3.91 -28.55 -8.80
C PRO A 80 2.81 -29.03 -9.76
N LYS A 81 1.71 -29.56 -9.21
CA LYS A 81 0.52 -29.99 -9.95
C LYS A 81 -0.54 -28.88 -10.07
N THR A 82 -0.21 -27.67 -9.62
CA THR A 82 -1.11 -26.50 -9.57
C THR A 82 -0.52 -25.33 -10.36
N SER A 83 -1.32 -24.30 -10.63
CA SER A 83 -0.86 -23.06 -11.25
C SER A 83 -0.38 -22.00 -10.24
N ILE A 84 -0.13 -22.41 -8.99
CA ILE A 84 0.24 -21.50 -7.90
C ILE A 84 1.76 -21.30 -7.90
N ASP A 85 2.19 -20.04 -7.98
CA ASP A 85 3.59 -19.66 -7.87
C ASP A 85 4.03 -19.66 -6.40
N THR A 86 4.73 -20.72 -6.01
CA THR A 86 5.22 -20.90 -4.64
C THR A 86 6.42 -20.01 -4.31
N GLU A 87 7.22 -19.61 -5.30
CA GLU A 87 8.39 -18.76 -5.09
C GLU A 87 7.98 -17.38 -4.58
N VAL A 88 6.96 -16.79 -5.21
CA VAL A 88 6.40 -15.49 -4.80
C VAL A 88 5.86 -15.57 -3.36
N ILE A 89 5.17 -16.66 -3.02
CA ILE A 89 4.62 -16.86 -1.66
C ILE A 89 5.74 -16.94 -0.63
N VAL A 90 6.76 -17.77 -0.86
CA VAL A 90 7.90 -17.94 0.05
C VAL A 90 8.64 -16.62 0.25
N ARG A 91 8.90 -15.89 -0.85
CA ARG A 91 9.59 -14.60 -0.80
C ARG A 91 8.80 -13.56 0.00
N ASN A 92 7.49 -13.48 -0.21
CA ASN A 92 6.62 -12.55 0.52
C ASN A 92 6.58 -12.85 2.01
N VAL A 93 6.42 -14.13 2.39
CA VAL A 93 6.40 -14.53 3.81
C VAL A 93 7.76 -14.28 4.48
N ALA A 94 8.87 -14.56 3.79
CA ALA A 94 10.21 -14.27 4.31
C ALA A 94 10.42 -12.77 4.57
N ASN A 95 9.97 -11.92 3.63
CA ASN A 95 10.03 -10.46 3.79
C ASN A 95 9.14 -9.97 4.94
N ASP A 96 7.93 -10.51 5.10
CA ASP A 96 7.03 -10.19 6.20
C ASP A 96 7.66 -10.55 7.57
N ILE A 97 8.21 -11.75 7.70
CA ILE A 97 8.88 -12.21 8.93
C ILE A 97 10.08 -11.30 9.24
N LYS A 98 10.92 -11.02 8.24
CA LYS A 98 12.07 -10.14 8.39
C LYS A 98 11.65 -8.74 8.84
N ARG A 99 10.64 -8.15 8.20
CA ARG A 99 10.11 -6.82 8.59
C ARG A 99 9.62 -6.79 10.04
N ASN A 100 8.97 -7.86 10.50
CA ASN A 100 8.53 -7.96 11.89
C ASN A 100 9.71 -8.08 12.87
N GLN A 101 10.76 -8.83 12.50
CA GLN A 101 11.99 -8.91 13.28
C GLN A 101 12.70 -7.54 13.34
N ASP A 102 12.85 -6.88 12.19
CA ASP A 102 13.44 -5.55 12.09
C ASP A 102 12.68 -4.52 12.95
N TYR A 103 11.35 -4.61 13.00
CA TYR A 103 10.53 -3.77 13.88
C TYR A 103 10.83 -4.01 15.37
N LEU A 104 11.00 -5.27 15.80
CA LEU A 104 11.38 -5.58 17.18
C LEU A 104 12.77 -5.05 17.53
N ILE A 105 13.73 -5.19 16.61
CA ILE A 105 15.08 -4.62 16.76
C ILE A 105 15.00 -3.09 16.86
N PHE A 106 14.22 -2.46 15.99
CA PHE A 106 13.95 -1.01 16.03
C PHE A 106 13.42 -0.58 17.41
N GLN A 107 12.46 -1.30 18.00
CA GLN A 107 11.93 -0.97 19.32
C GLN A 107 12.98 -1.06 20.44
N VAL A 108 13.88 -2.04 20.36
CA VAL A 108 15.02 -2.16 21.29
C VAL A 108 15.95 -0.96 21.12
N LYS A 109 16.35 -0.64 19.88
CA LYS A 109 17.26 0.48 19.59
C LYS A 109 16.67 1.84 19.95
N LYS A 110 15.37 2.04 19.72
CA LYS A 110 14.66 3.24 20.12
C LYS A 110 14.74 3.49 21.62
N ARG A 111 14.64 2.43 22.43
CA ARG A 111 14.81 2.50 23.88
C ARG A 111 16.26 2.82 24.27
N GLU A 112 17.24 2.14 23.65
CA GLU A 112 18.67 2.36 23.92
C GLU A 112 19.12 3.79 23.61
N LEU A 113 18.64 4.35 22.49
CA LEU A 113 18.97 5.70 22.06
C LEU A 113 18.18 6.78 22.80
N ASN A 114 17.21 6.42 23.66
CA ASN A 114 16.34 7.36 24.39
C ASN A 114 15.74 8.45 23.47
N ASN A 115 15.26 8.06 22.28
CA ASN A 115 14.75 8.93 21.22
C ASN A 115 15.74 9.98 20.66
N ASN A 116 17.04 9.84 20.90
CA ASN A 116 18.06 10.70 20.31
C ASN A 116 18.41 10.23 18.88
N PHE A 117 17.50 10.47 17.94
CA PHE A 117 17.69 10.15 16.54
C PHE A 117 18.12 11.37 15.74
N ILE A 118 18.89 11.11 14.67
CA ILE A 118 19.21 12.15 13.69
C ILE A 118 17.93 12.47 12.92
N SER A 119 17.48 13.72 13.04
CA SER A 119 16.34 14.25 12.28
C SER A 119 16.76 14.69 10.89
N VAL A 120 15.99 14.27 9.89
CA VAL A 120 16.23 14.53 8.49
C VAL A 120 14.96 15.10 7.85
N LYS A 121 15.13 16.15 7.04
CA LYS A 121 14.05 16.71 6.24
C LYS A 121 13.79 15.81 5.03
N PRO A 122 12.58 15.26 4.86
CA PRO A 122 12.22 14.55 3.64
C PRO A 122 12.04 15.52 2.47
N VAL A 123 12.16 15.02 1.24
CA VAL A 123 11.88 15.81 0.04
C VAL A 123 10.38 15.79 -0.25
N ILE A 124 9.82 16.97 -0.52
CA ILE A 124 8.40 17.14 -0.85
C ILE A 124 8.27 17.58 -2.30
N TYR A 125 7.56 16.80 -3.11
CA TYR A 125 7.12 17.20 -4.43
C TYR A 125 5.66 17.61 -4.38
N TRP A 126 5.29 18.65 -5.14
CA TRP A 126 3.92 19.12 -5.20
C TRP A 126 3.46 19.38 -6.63
N ALA A 127 2.18 19.14 -6.85
CA ALA A 127 1.44 19.55 -8.02
C ALA A 127 0.02 19.92 -7.58
N GLN A 128 -0.78 20.42 -8.51
CA GLN A 128 -2.17 20.73 -8.23
C GLN A 128 -3.06 20.35 -9.39
N HIS A 129 -4.30 20.06 -9.05
CA HIS A 129 -5.46 20.05 -9.92
C HIS A 129 -6.36 21.24 -9.52
N THR A 130 -7.40 21.58 -10.27
CA THR A 130 -8.33 22.68 -9.90
C THR A 130 -9.02 22.40 -8.56
N GLU A 131 -9.31 21.13 -8.28
CA GLU A 131 -10.00 20.66 -7.07
C GLU A 131 -9.06 20.32 -5.91
N ASP A 132 -7.89 19.77 -6.22
CA ASP A 132 -7.04 19.07 -5.26
C ASP A 132 -5.58 19.55 -5.32
N LEU A 133 -4.86 19.41 -4.21
CA LEU A 133 -3.41 19.50 -4.14
C LEU A 133 -2.82 18.10 -4.03
N LEU A 134 -1.75 17.86 -4.76
CA LEU A 134 -1.11 16.56 -4.87
C LEU A 134 0.29 16.68 -4.31
N LEU A 135 0.57 16.01 -3.20
CA LEU A 135 1.91 15.99 -2.60
C LEU A 135 2.50 14.59 -2.64
N MET A 136 3.79 14.51 -2.89
CA MET A 136 4.58 13.30 -2.68
C MET A 136 5.69 13.61 -1.69
N VAL A 137 5.66 12.94 -0.54
CA VAL A 137 6.74 13.01 0.45
C VAL A 137 7.62 11.77 0.27
N ARG A 138 8.91 11.98 0.02
CA ARG A 138 9.92 10.92 -0.09
C ARG A 138 10.85 10.96 1.12
N LEU A 139 10.96 9.83 1.82
CA LEU A 139 11.78 9.66 3.03
C LEU A 139 13.25 9.48 2.64
N HIS A 140 13.81 10.51 2.04
CA HIS A 140 15.22 10.63 1.71
C HIS A 140 15.65 12.10 1.80
N SER A 141 16.94 12.34 2.03
CA SER A 141 17.48 13.69 2.16
C SER A 141 17.73 14.40 0.82
N GLN A 142 17.90 13.65 -0.28
CA GLN A 142 18.29 14.19 -1.59
C GLN A 142 17.58 13.44 -2.71
N MET A 143 17.36 14.12 -3.85
CA MET A 143 16.54 13.62 -4.96
C MET A 143 17.02 12.29 -5.57
N ASP A 144 18.33 12.07 -5.63
CA ASP A 144 18.93 10.89 -6.25
C ASP A 144 19.28 9.80 -5.22
N THR A 145 18.87 9.99 -3.97
CA THR A 145 19.08 8.98 -2.92
C THR A 145 17.93 7.96 -2.98
N PRO A 146 18.23 6.65 -2.82
CA PRO A 146 17.18 5.66 -2.69
C PRO A 146 16.24 6.02 -1.53
N ASP A 147 14.96 5.73 -1.73
CA ASP A 147 13.97 5.86 -0.66
C ASP A 147 14.35 4.99 0.54
N CYS A 148 13.88 5.39 1.72
CA CYS A 148 14.00 4.58 2.92
C CYS A 148 13.56 3.14 2.65
N LYS A 149 14.44 2.16 2.91
CA LYS A 149 14.15 0.74 2.65
C LYS A 149 13.04 0.18 3.50
N GLN A 150 12.93 0.63 4.75
CA GLN A 150 11.92 0.18 5.69
C GLN A 150 11.55 1.34 6.62
N SER A 151 10.27 1.72 6.61
CA SER A 151 9.78 2.76 7.51
C SER A 151 8.80 2.26 8.57
N PHE A 152 8.97 2.75 9.80
CA PHE A 152 8.19 2.38 10.98
C PHE A 152 7.54 3.61 11.63
N GLU A 153 6.51 3.37 12.45
CA GLU A 153 5.76 4.41 13.18
C GLU A 153 5.42 5.62 12.29
N ARG A 154 4.68 5.35 11.22
CA ARG A 154 4.30 6.33 10.20
C ARG A 154 3.14 7.16 10.73
N GLU A 155 3.35 8.46 10.87
CA GLU A 155 2.35 9.42 11.31
C GLU A 155 2.11 10.45 10.20
N VAL A 156 0.83 10.72 9.93
CA VAL A 156 0.38 11.74 8.97
C VAL A 156 -0.72 12.53 9.65
N ILE A 157 -0.46 13.81 9.89
CA ILE A 157 -1.41 14.76 10.47
C ILE A 157 -1.81 15.72 9.36
N ILE A 158 -3.13 15.83 9.11
CA ILE A 158 -3.72 16.72 8.12
C ILE A 158 -4.71 17.63 8.84
N GLU A 159 -4.48 18.93 8.80
CA GLU A 159 -5.33 19.96 9.38
C GLU A 159 -5.74 20.97 8.30
N GLU A 160 -6.62 21.91 8.62
CA GLU A 160 -7.19 22.85 7.64
C GLU A 160 -6.12 23.70 6.93
N ASP A 161 -5.01 24.01 7.58
CA ASP A 161 -3.99 24.93 7.09
C ASP A 161 -2.58 24.34 7.10
N ARG A 162 -2.40 23.10 7.56
CA ARG A 162 -1.08 22.48 7.66
C ARG A 162 -1.11 20.97 7.53
N ILE A 163 0.03 20.42 7.19
CA ILE A 163 0.31 19.00 7.34
C ILE A 163 1.60 18.77 8.12
N ARG A 164 1.70 17.60 8.74
CA ARG A 164 2.95 17.08 9.27
C ARG A 164 3.04 15.59 8.96
N VAL A 165 4.20 15.17 8.47
CA VAL A 165 4.51 13.77 8.20
C VAL A 165 5.75 13.41 8.99
N GLN A 166 5.64 12.36 9.80
CA GLN A 166 6.76 11.82 10.55
C GLN A 166 6.86 10.31 10.32
N ALA A 167 8.08 9.81 10.12
CA ALA A 167 8.33 8.37 10.02
C ALA A 167 9.78 8.05 10.42
N TYR A 168 9.99 6.88 11.00
CA TYR A 168 11.33 6.37 11.28
C TYR A 168 11.81 5.55 10.09
N CYS A 169 13.03 5.82 9.65
CA CYS A 169 13.71 5.00 8.67
C CYS A 169 14.74 4.11 9.34
N TYR A 170 14.59 2.80 9.14
CA TYR A 170 15.53 1.79 9.58
C TYR A 170 16.33 1.29 8.37
N GLU A 171 17.58 1.73 8.25
CA GLU A 171 18.49 1.22 7.21
C GLU A 171 19.35 0.06 7.76
N SER A 172 19.81 0.20 8.99
CA SER A 172 20.59 -0.80 9.73
C SER A 172 20.51 -0.53 11.24
N GLU A 173 20.99 -1.46 12.05
CA GLU A 173 20.98 -1.39 13.52
C GLU A 173 21.59 -0.08 14.07
N ASP A 174 22.63 0.45 13.42
CA ASP A 174 23.31 1.69 13.82
C ASP A 174 22.86 2.95 13.05
N ASN A 175 21.92 2.81 12.10
CA ASN A 175 21.51 3.90 11.20
C ASN A 175 20.00 3.99 11.16
N ILE A 176 19.45 4.55 12.25
CA ILE A 176 18.04 4.87 12.39
C ILE A 176 17.90 6.39 12.32
N ARG A 177 17.06 6.86 11.39
CA ARG A 177 16.82 8.30 11.19
C ARG A 177 15.34 8.59 11.36
N ILE A 178 15.02 9.76 11.87
CA ILE A 178 13.66 10.26 11.89
C ILE A 178 13.48 11.23 10.74
N PHE A 179 12.53 10.95 9.86
CA PHE A 179 12.10 11.86 8.82
C PHE A 179 10.90 12.64 9.33
N ASP A 180 11.03 13.96 9.39
CA ASP A 180 9.97 14.86 9.84
C ASP A 180 9.89 16.06 8.90
N THR A 181 8.72 16.32 8.33
CA THR A 181 8.48 17.51 7.49
C THR A 181 8.50 18.80 8.29
N ASP A 182 8.45 18.75 9.62
CA ASP A 182 7.84 19.78 10.47
C ASP A 182 6.40 20.10 9.99
N GLU A 183 5.84 21.18 10.52
CA GLU A 183 4.62 21.76 10.01
C GLU A 183 4.85 22.43 8.64
N VAL A 184 4.16 21.92 7.64
CA VAL A 184 4.06 22.51 6.31
C VAL A 184 2.78 23.34 6.28
N ILE A 185 2.92 24.66 6.46
CA ILE A 185 1.78 25.58 6.57
C ILE A 185 1.41 26.14 5.19
N PHE A 186 0.17 25.89 4.79
CA PHE A 186 -0.39 26.33 3.52
C PHE A 186 -0.85 27.78 3.56
N LYS A 187 -0.81 28.43 2.40
CA LYS A 187 -1.32 29.81 2.25
C LYS A 187 -2.85 29.89 2.30
N LYS A 188 -3.52 28.84 1.85
CA LYS A 188 -4.98 28.73 1.74
C LYS A 188 -5.42 27.44 2.43
N LYS A 189 -6.69 27.35 2.80
CA LYS A 189 -7.23 26.21 3.54
C LYS A 189 -7.54 25.01 2.64
N ILE A 190 -7.44 23.81 3.23
CA ILE A 190 -7.88 22.53 2.69
C ILE A 190 -9.05 21.98 3.53
N ILE A 191 -9.67 20.88 3.07
CA ILE A 191 -10.72 20.14 3.77
C ILE A 191 -10.12 18.81 4.24
N PRO A 192 -9.69 18.68 5.51
CA PRO A 192 -9.03 17.47 6.00
C PRO A 192 -9.86 16.20 5.83
N GLU A 193 -11.17 16.27 6.04
CA GLU A 193 -12.10 15.13 6.01
C GLU A 193 -12.29 14.57 4.60
N LYS A 194 -12.03 15.38 3.57
CA LYS A 194 -12.06 14.98 2.15
C LYS A 194 -10.68 14.70 1.58
N SER A 195 -9.64 14.85 2.40
CA SER A 195 -8.26 14.61 2.01
C SER A 195 -7.88 13.17 2.31
N THR A 196 -6.99 12.60 1.50
CA THR A 196 -6.57 11.20 1.61
C THR A 196 -5.07 11.09 1.50
N TYR A 197 -4.52 10.00 2.03
CA TYR A 197 -3.11 9.68 1.88
C TYR A 197 -2.89 8.18 1.68
N GLU A 198 -1.81 7.85 1.00
CA GLU A 198 -1.44 6.48 0.66
C GLU A 198 0.08 6.31 0.78
N TRP A 199 0.52 5.35 1.59
CA TRP A 199 1.91 4.92 1.61
C TRP A 199 2.15 3.96 0.44
N ARG A 200 3.01 4.35 -0.50
CA ARG A 200 3.39 3.53 -1.65
C ARG A 200 4.72 2.85 -1.38
N GLY A 201 4.67 1.77 -0.60
CA GLY A 201 5.84 1.04 -0.16
C GLY A 201 6.59 1.73 0.98
N ASP A 202 7.86 1.38 1.10
CA ASP A 202 8.76 2.00 2.07
C ASP A 202 9.35 3.29 1.47
N GLY A 203 9.28 4.36 2.25
CA GLY A 203 9.90 5.63 1.89
C GLY A 203 9.12 6.57 0.97
N LYS A 204 7.89 6.24 0.54
CA LYS A 204 7.06 7.14 -0.28
C LYS A 204 5.63 7.27 0.25
N LEU A 205 5.18 8.51 0.41
CA LEU A 205 3.82 8.88 0.79
C LEU A 205 3.22 9.77 -0.30
N ILE A 206 2.02 9.44 -0.76
CA ILE A 206 1.21 10.29 -1.62
C ILE A 206 0.10 10.90 -0.78
N LEU A 207 -0.07 12.21 -0.86
CA LEU A 207 -1.21 12.92 -0.29
C LEU A 207 -2.04 13.54 -1.40
N ASN A 208 -3.35 13.43 -1.27
CA ASN A 208 -4.33 14.11 -2.11
C ASN A 208 -5.21 14.97 -1.19
N LEU A 209 -5.01 16.29 -1.25
CA LEU A 209 -5.62 17.25 -0.33
C LEU A 209 -6.70 18.07 -1.03
N ARG A 210 -7.94 18.00 -0.56
CA ARG A 210 -9.06 18.74 -1.15
C ARG A 210 -8.95 20.22 -0.82
N LYS A 211 -8.91 21.10 -1.82
CA LYS A 211 -8.91 22.55 -1.60
C LYS A 211 -10.25 23.00 -1.02
N ALA A 212 -10.24 23.88 -0.02
CA ALA A 212 -11.48 24.42 0.53
C ALA A 212 -12.16 25.41 -0.42
N ASN A 213 -11.37 26.12 -1.22
CA ASN A 213 -11.82 27.07 -2.23
C ASN A 213 -11.83 26.46 -3.64
N ALA A 214 -12.07 25.15 -3.75
CA ALA A 214 -12.18 24.48 -5.05
C ALA A 214 -13.46 24.93 -5.82
N PRO A 215 -13.42 25.03 -7.15
CA PRO A 215 -12.23 24.97 -8.00
C PRO A 215 -11.34 26.22 -7.81
N SER A 216 -10.01 26.05 -7.80
CA SER A 216 -9.09 27.20 -7.79
C SER A 216 -7.65 26.88 -8.19
N PHE A 217 -6.92 27.94 -8.57
CA PHE A 217 -5.47 27.89 -8.82
C PHE A 217 -4.67 28.51 -7.65
N TRP A 218 -3.59 27.82 -7.25
CA TRP A 218 -2.70 28.25 -6.16
C TRP A 218 -1.31 28.53 -6.74
N LYS A 219 -0.96 29.82 -6.88
CA LYS A 219 0.36 30.22 -7.38
C LYS A 219 1.51 29.79 -6.47
N TYR A 220 1.26 29.80 -5.16
CA TYR A 220 2.19 29.36 -4.13
C TYR A 220 1.41 28.45 -3.17
N LEU A 221 2.03 27.36 -2.76
CA LEU A 221 1.44 26.41 -1.83
C LEU A 221 1.60 26.86 -0.38
N LEU A 222 2.80 27.32 -0.01
CA LEU A 222 3.14 27.71 1.35
C LEU A 222 2.86 29.18 1.63
N GLN A 223 2.63 29.48 2.90
CA GLN A 223 2.57 30.86 3.38
C GLN A 223 3.91 31.58 3.21
N ASP A 224 5.03 30.87 3.46
CA ASP A 224 6.39 31.38 3.23
C ASP A 224 6.93 30.93 1.86
N VAL A 225 6.90 31.86 0.91
CA VAL A 225 7.39 31.64 -0.46
C VAL A 225 8.90 31.35 -0.51
N LYS A 226 9.69 31.87 0.44
CA LYS A 226 11.14 31.60 0.47
C LYS A 226 11.42 30.16 0.90
N LYS A 227 10.63 29.66 1.85
CA LYS A 227 10.67 28.26 2.29
C LYS A 227 10.25 27.34 1.15
N GLU A 228 9.20 27.69 0.42
CA GLU A 228 8.69 26.91 -0.71
C GLU A 228 9.76 26.67 -1.78
N VAL A 229 10.46 27.72 -2.22
CA VAL A 229 11.48 27.60 -3.28
C VAL A 229 12.67 26.72 -2.86
N LYS A 230 12.95 26.63 -1.55
CA LYS A 230 14.08 25.84 -1.04
C LYS A 230 13.71 24.38 -0.78
N GLU A 231 12.51 24.14 -0.27
CA GLU A 231 12.14 22.85 0.32
C GLU A 231 11.16 22.05 -0.54
N LEU A 232 10.39 22.71 -1.40
CA LEU A 232 9.40 22.07 -2.26
C LEU A 232 9.87 22.00 -3.70
N GLN A 233 9.61 20.86 -4.32
CA GLN A 233 9.92 20.59 -5.71
C GLN A 233 8.64 20.42 -6.51
N VAL A 234 8.66 20.78 -7.78
CA VAL A 234 7.52 20.56 -8.67
C VAL A 234 7.46 19.08 -9.03
N TRP A 235 6.29 18.46 -8.85
CA TRP A 235 6.02 17.12 -9.36
C TRP A 235 5.63 17.20 -10.84
N TRP A 236 6.65 17.21 -11.70
CA TRP A 236 6.50 17.42 -13.15
C TRP A 236 5.49 16.48 -13.81
N GLU A 237 5.54 15.18 -13.52
CA GLU A 237 4.59 14.21 -14.09
C GLU A 237 3.12 14.57 -13.83
N MET A 238 2.79 14.98 -12.60
CA MET A 238 1.41 15.36 -12.26
C MET A 238 1.08 16.76 -12.77
N ARG A 239 2.05 17.67 -12.80
CA ARG A 239 1.87 18.99 -13.43
C ARG A 239 1.50 18.84 -14.90
N ASP A 240 2.29 18.09 -15.66
CA ASP A 240 2.10 17.92 -17.11
C ASP A 240 0.77 17.25 -17.42
N ARG A 241 0.28 16.38 -16.52
CA ARG A 241 -1.04 15.74 -16.64
C ARG A 241 -2.21 16.73 -16.50
N TYR A 242 -2.08 17.77 -15.68
CA TYR A 242 -3.18 18.69 -15.36
C TYR A 242 -2.98 20.11 -15.89
N ILE A 243 -1.88 20.39 -16.59
CA ILE A 243 -1.51 21.74 -17.00
C ILE A 243 -2.57 22.37 -17.92
N GLU A 244 -3.10 21.61 -18.88
CA GLU A 244 -4.12 22.10 -19.83
C GLU A 244 -5.39 22.54 -19.10
N GLN A 245 -5.89 21.74 -18.15
CA GLN A 245 -7.08 22.06 -17.36
C GLN A 245 -6.86 23.29 -16.46
N LEU A 246 -5.66 23.43 -15.89
CA LEU A 246 -5.32 24.60 -15.08
C LEU A 246 -5.23 25.87 -15.93
N GLU A 247 -4.64 25.78 -17.13
CA GLU A 247 -4.53 26.89 -18.06
C GLU A 247 -5.90 27.34 -18.56
N GLU A 248 -6.79 26.40 -18.90
CA GLU A 248 -8.17 26.69 -19.30
C GLU A 248 -8.93 27.42 -18.17
N TYR A 249 -8.88 26.89 -16.95
CA TYR A 249 -9.49 27.55 -15.78
C TYR A 249 -8.95 28.97 -15.56
N MET A 250 -7.62 29.15 -15.67
CA MET A 250 -7.00 30.47 -15.51
C MET A 250 -7.43 31.44 -16.61
N MET A 251 -7.60 30.99 -17.85
CA MET A 251 -8.10 31.85 -18.94
C MET A 251 -9.55 32.28 -18.69
N GLU A 252 -10.41 31.37 -18.25
CA GLU A 252 -11.81 31.66 -17.95
C GLU A 252 -11.97 32.64 -16.77
N GLU A 253 -11.22 32.46 -15.68
CA GLU A 253 -11.25 33.40 -14.55
C GLU A 253 -10.78 34.79 -14.95
N ASN A 254 -9.65 34.90 -15.65
CA ASN A 254 -9.15 36.18 -16.13
C ASN A 254 -10.14 36.88 -17.07
N ALA A 255 -10.88 36.12 -17.88
CA ALA A 255 -11.92 36.68 -18.75
C ALA A 255 -13.11 37.21 -17.94
N LYS A 256 -13.56 36.47 -16.91
CA LYS A 256 -14.63 36.89 -15.99
C LYS A 256 -14.25 38.16 -15.22
N GLU A 257 -13.06 38.20 -14.61
CA GLU A 257 -12.57 39.38 -13.88
C GLU A 257 -12.54 40.64 -14.76
N ARG A 258 -12.10 40.50 -16.03
CA ARG A 258 -12.09 41.62 -16.99
C ARG A 258 -13.50 42.11 -17.35
N LEU A 259 -14.49 41.23 -17.39
CA LEU A 259 -15.88 41.60 -17.67
C LEU A 259 -16.51 42.29 -16.46
N GLU A 260 -16.27 41.78 -15.26
CA GLU A 260 -16.74 42.36 -14.01
C GLU A 260 -16.16 43.76 -13.78
N GLN A 261 -14.86 43.94 -14.03
CA GLN A 261 -14.22 45.24 -13.92
C GLN A 261 -14.77 46.27 -14.92
N LYS A 262 -15.06 45.84 -16.16
CA LYS A 262 -15.75 46.69 -17.14
C LYS A 262 -17.16 47.06 -16.71
N ALA A 263 -17.86 46.18 -15.97
CA ALA A 263 -19.19 46.44 -15.47
C ALA A 263 -19.21 47.34 -14.22
N SER A 264 -18.15 47.34 -13.41
CA SER A 264 -18.01 48.25 -12.25
C SER A 264 -17.58 49.66 -12.62
N ASP A 265 -16.93 49.82 -13.77
CA ASP A 265 -16.46 51.11 -14.29
C ASP A 265 -17.53 51.88 -15.11
N LEU A 266 -18.72 51.27 -15.29
CA LEU A 266 -19.91 51.81 -15.96
C LEU A 266 -20.95 52.31 -14.95
#